data_AF-A0A5K1V6Y2-F1
#
_entry.id   AF-A0A5K1V6Y2-F1
#
_cell.length_a   1.000
_cell.length_b   1.000
_cell.length_c   1.000
_cell.angle_alpha   90.00
_cell.angle_beta   90.00
_cell.angle_gamma   90.00
#
_symmetry.space_group_name_H-M   'P 1'
#
loop_
_entity.id
_entity.type
_entity.pdbx_description
1 polymer ?
#
loop_
_entity_poly.entity_id
_entity_poly.type
_entity_poly.pdbx_seq_one_letter_code
_entity_poly.pdbx_strand_id
1 'polypeptide(L)'
;MEKIKKKPQSGSLDDLIKKKKDNKSHGLFSLLFGTHSKPSSPVMYHVKTNEYHSQQRIMKVKGESLHYSKEQTTTVIKNEKEVQNIEETTQLTKEHLKERYYDYLMSLNEEEIYQLIRYIPMRLTEKERGYLDVLEAALDVSEYTNNVDIAKSDYEYYGYYCGKRDISVNEIKKEELIIKEHNEFKSTLLGILVTNNLKEGLKILKDKTLEEVFMQDCFEVGRRYKAANPSMMRETYQKMMHILQDAINYNPKFIGKEFVKNKNWKPIYTVEMGMKECNMKIEDIMKCIKLREEGLTLEEIEKQYGEHGLRIVYSIRDGIEASAKTCGVVFGMLKQLERFRDKENTTLSLEIQFGKDGSRLTQSHSEHFLFVQQSLRLWWNVMRHMSLLWIMNDKDFLSGRSYSLVNTGQGLQRLQQCPNVSSAIHQILSQTQSTMCEGKEWRGLSVVHLGDRDVPNCLFFIDKYSQVPWILSPVLRTTRRMFSHKELKRVPTYFETYSSRNWGRCILQHFFQHAFDGSGSDGGSCIDGRLTSAWNWCSMIEKYSYYPLFLLCDFEGFEGPYKK
;
A
#
# COMPACT_ATOMS: atom_id res chain seq x y z
N MET A 1 45.81 36.54 -4.70
CA MET A 1 45.83 35.60 -3.56
C MET A 1 44.37 35.35 -3.22
N GLU A 2 43.74 34.19 -3.32
CA GLU A 2 44.12 32.78 -3.46
C GLU A 2 42.90 32.09 -4.10
N LYS A 3 43.09 31.28 -5.15
CA LYS A 3 41.99 30.59 -5.85
C LYS A 3 41.60 29.33 -5.07
N ILE A 4 40.45 29.33 -4.41
CA ILE A 4 39.86 28.13 -3.81
C ILE A 4 39.19 27.31 -4.93
N LYS A 5 39.82 26.17 -5.29
CA LYS A 5 39.27 25.17 -6.21
C LYS A 5 38.14 24.38 -5.51
N LYS A 6 36.95 24.40 -6.10
CA LYS A 6 35.84 23.49 -5.76
C LYS A 6 36.25 22.03 -6.01
N LYS A 7 36.06 21.15 -5.02
CA LYS A 7 36.11 19.69 -5.20
C LYS A 7 34.89 19.24 -6.03
N PRO A 8 35.03 18.35 -7.03
CA PRO A 8 33.89 17.69 -7.66
C PRO A 8 33.31 16.62 -6.72
N GLN A 9 31.97 16.51 -6.74
CA GLN A 9 31.20 15.46 -6.09
C GLN A 9 31.58 14.07 -6.65
N SER A 10 31.67 13.10 -5.74
CA SER A 10 32.02 11.70 -5.97
C SER A 10 30.97 10.96 -6.79
N GLY A 11 31.39 10.26 -7.84
CA GLY A 11 30.50 9.41 -8.63
C GLY A 11 31.05 8.90 -9.98
N SER A 12 32.37 8.73 -10.12
CA SER A 12 32.97 8.19 -11.35
C SER A 12 33.21 6.68 -11.26
N LEU A 13 32.97 5.97 -12.36
CA LEU A 13 33.22 4.54 -12.56
C LEU A 13 34.70 4.14 -12.30
N ASP A 14 35.62 5.08 -12.38
CA ASP A 14 37.05 4.86 -12.11
C ASP A 14 37.37 4.70 -10.61
N ASP A 15 36.53 5.23 -9.71
CA ASP A 15 36.68 5.07 -8.25
C ASP A 15 36.26 3.65 -7.78
N LEU A 16 35.39 2.98 -8.54
CA LEU A 16 34.98 1.59 -8.29
C LEU A 16 36.07 0.58 -8.68
N ILE A 17 36.96 0.94 -9.60
CA ILE A 17 38.05 0.06 -10.05
C ILE A 17 39.25 0.13 -9.09
N LYS A 18 39.45 1.26 -8.39
CA LYS A 18 40.52 1.42 -7.39
C LYS A 18 40.23 0.70 -6.07
N LYS A 19 38.97 0.63 -5.63
CA LYS A 19 38.56 -0.09 -4.40
C LYS A 19 38.69 -1.62 -4.47
N LYS A 20 38.89 -2.21 -5.67
CA LYS A 20 39.02 -3.66 -5.86
C LYS A 20 40.46 -4.18 -5.71
N LYS A 21 41.47 -3.31 -5.51
CA LYS A 21 42.89 -3.72 -5.40
C LYS A 21 43.47 -3.73 -3.98
N ASP A 22 42.84 -3.10 -2.98
CA ASP A 22 43.51 -2.86 -1.68
C ASP A 22 43.06 -3.73 -0.48
N ASN A 23 42.13 -4.69 -0.65
CA ASN A 23 41.76 -5.60 0.45
C ASN A 23 42.45 -6.97 0.35
N LYS A 24 43.78 -6.96 0.36
CA LYS A 24 44.60 -8.08 0.81
C LYS A 24 45.67 -7.54 1.77
N SER A 25 45.46 -7.70 3.08
CA SER A 25 46.43 -8.30 4.01
C SER A 25 46.17 -7.94 5.47
N HIS A 26 46.48 -8.93 6.31
CA HIS A 26 46.79 -8.92 7.74
C HIS A 26 45.70 -8.62 8.79
N GLY A 27 45.41 -9.68 9.56
CA GLY A 27 44.83 -9.59 10.89
C GLY A 27 45.90 -9.45 11.99
N LEU A 28 45.45 -9.01 13.15
CA LEU A 28 46.02 -9.06 14.51
C LEU A 28 45.01 -8.22 15.33
N PHE A 29 44.24 -8.72 16.29
CA PHE A 29 44.70 -9.15 17.61
C PHE A 29 43.57 -9.90 18.34
N SER A 30 43.91 -11.07 18.86
CA SER A 30 43.30 -11.69 20.03
C SER A 30 43.85 -11.04 21.30
N LEU A 31 43.00 -10.55 22.20
CA LEU A 31 43.23 -10.32 23.65
C LEU A 31 41.98 -9.55 24.13
N LEU A 32 40.97 -10.18 24.72
CA LEU A 32 40.93 -10.57 26.13
C LEU A 32 39.78 -11.57 26.34
N PHE A 33 40.09 -12.84 26.58
CA PHE A 33 39.14 -13.81 27.10
C PHE A 33 39.21 -13.79 28.64
N GLY A 34 38.15 -13.28 29.27
CA GLY A 34 37.83 -13.53 30.67
C GLY A 34 36.96 -14.78 30.80
N THR A 35 37.22 -15.57 31.82
CA THR A 35 36.74 -16.93 32.09
C THR A 35 35.23 -17.10 32.18
N HIS A 36 34.76 -18.25 31.67
CA HIS A 36 33.39 -18.76 31.72
C HIS A 36 32.78 -18.86 33.13
N SER A 37 31.51 -18.47 33.25
CA SER A 37 30.53 -19.14 34.11
C SER A 37 29.38 -19.68 33.22
N LYS A 38 29.03 -20.96 33.39
CA LYS A 38 27.99 -21.66 32.64
C LYS A 38 26.64 -20.93 32.72
N PRO A 39 25.87 -20.77 31.63
CA PRO A 39 24.47 -20.36 31.74
C PRO A 39 23.66 -21.51 32.35
N SER A 40 22.96 -21.23 33.44
CA SER A 40 21.94 -22.08 34.03
C SER A 40 20.78 -22.28 33.05
N SER A 41 20.26 -23.51 32.98
CA SER A 41 19.09 -23.89 32.18
C SER A 41 17.90 -22.94 32.41
N PRO A 42 17.08 -22.64 31.38
CA PRO A 42 15.93 -21.75 31.52
C PRO A 42 14.90 -22.35 32.49
N VAL A 43 14.48 -21.54 33.47
CA VAL A 43 13.37 -21.86 34.38
C VAL A 43 12.06 -21.64 33.62
N MET A 44 11.32 -22.72 33.39
CA MET A 44 9.96 -22.68 32.85
C MET A 44 9.00 -22.15 33.92
N TYR A 45 8.41 -20.97 33.70
CA TYR A 45 7.33 -20.46 34.54
C TYR A 45 5.98 -20.98 34.01
N HIS A 46 5.32 -21.84 34.79
CA HIS A 46 3.93 -22.23 34.54
C HIS A 46 3.00 -21.11 35.00
N VAL A 47 2.45 -20.36 34.05
CA VAL A 47 1.32 -19.46 34.31
C VAL A 47 0.04 -20.30 34.32
N LYS A 48 -0.58 -20.46 35.50
CA LYS A 48 -1.95 -20.98 35.61
C LYS A 48 -2.92 -19.93 35.10
N THR A 49 -3.54 -20.17 33.95
CA THR A 49 -4.69 -19.40 33.48
C THR A 49 -5.93 -19.85 34.26
N ASN A 50 -6.49 -18.96 35.08
CA ASN A 50 -7.82 -19.16 35.63
C ASN A 50 -8.86 -19.01 34.51
N GLU A 51 -9.57 -20.09 34.23
CA GLU A 51 -10.74 -20.12 33.34
C GLU A 51 -11.87 -19.26 33.94
N TYR A 52 -12.14 -18.10 33.35
CA TYR A 52 -13.42 -17.43 33.55
C TYR A 52 -14.42 -18.03 32.56
N HIS A 53 -15.15 -19.05 33.01
CA HIS A 53 -16.37 -19.51 32.34
C HIS A 53 -17.49 -18.47 32.53
N SER A 54 -17.80 -17.70 31.48
CA SER A 54 -19.11 -17.07 31.36
C SER A 54 -19.92 -17.79 30.28
N GLN A 55 -20.65 -18.81 30.70
CA GLN A 55 -21.75 -19.38 29.93
C GLN A 55 -22.86 -18.31 29.78
N GLN A 56 -22.97 -17.67 28.63
CA GLN A 56 -24.17 -16.89 28.32
C GLN A 56 -25.19 -17.80 27.62
N ARG A 57 -26.24 -18.15 28.38
CA ARG A 57 -27.47 -18.76 27.87
C ARG A 57 -28.09 -17.87 26.81
N ILE A 58 -28.37 -18.45 25.65
CA ILE A 58 -29.25 -17.88 24.63
C ILE A 58 -30.68 -17.86 25.20
N MET A 59 -31.16 -16.68 25.59
CA MET A 59 -32.59 -16.43 25.82
C MET A 59 -33.17 -15.80 24.56
N LYS A 60 -34.07 -16.54 23.88
CA LYS A 60 -34.98 -16.00 22.89
C LYS A 60 -35.90 -14.98 23.57
N VAL A 61 -35.79 -13.70 23.19
CA VAL A 61 -36.81 -12.69 23.50
C VAL A 61 -37.45 -12.26 22.18
N LYS A 62 -38.78 -12.37 22.15
CA LYS A 62 -39.68 -12.01 21.05
C LYS A 62 -39.58 -10.51 20.77
N GLY A 63 -39.73 -10.17 19.48
CA GLY A 63 -39.56 -8.81 18.99
C GLY A 63 -40.58 -7.80 19.49
N GLU A 64 -40.13 -6.55 19.48
CA GLU A 64 -40.94 -5.34 19.38
C GLU A 64 -40.11 -4.30 18.62
N SER A 65 -40.67 -3.80 17.53
CA SER A 65 -40.09 -2.78 16.66
C SER A 65 -40.14 -1.42 17.34
N LEU A 66 -38.99 -0.80 17.61
CA LEU A 66 -38.93 0.59 18.04
C LEU A 66 -38.69 1.50 16.84
N HIS A 67 -39.75 2.21 16.47
CA HIS A 67 -39.73 3.36 15.55
C HIS A 67 -38.84 4.46 16.13
N TYR A 68 -37.77 4.83 15.41
CA TYR A 68 -37.04 6.07 15.66
C TYR A 68 -37.58 7.17 14.74
N SER A 69 -38.05 8.26 15.34
CA SER A 69 -38.54 9.46 14.68
C SER A 69 -37.40 10.19 13.95
N LYS A 70 -37.63 10.45 12.65
CA LYS A 70 -36.81 11.32 11.82
C LYS A 70 -37.16 12.77 12.14
N GLU A 71 -36.18 13.55 12.60
CA GLU A 71 -36.11 14.99 12.33
C GLU A 71 -34.69 15.47 12.60
N GLN A 72 -33.84 15.37 11.57
CA GLN A 72 -32.61 16.15 11.47
C GLN A 72 -32.54 16.74 10.06
N THR A 73 -32.38 18.06 10.06
CA THR A 73 -32.43 18.98 8.93
C THR A 73 -31.45 18.56 7.83
N THR A 74 -32.01 18.02 6.74
CA THR A 74 -31.26 17.55 5.57
C THR A 74 -30.69 18.74 4.79
N THR A 75 -29.41 19.04 4.97
CA THR A 75 -28.64 19.70 3.90
C THR A 75 -28.33 18.62 2.86
N VAL A 76 -29.10 18.62 1.77
CA VAL A 76 -28.96 17.67 0.66
C VAL A 76 -27.65 17.96 -0.08
N ILE A 77 -26.57 17.29 0.31
CA ILE A 77 -25.42 17.09 -0.56
C ILE A 77 -25.78 15.93 -1.49
N LYS A 78 -25.99 16.21 -2.77
CA LYS A 78 -26.15 15.20 -3.82
C LYS A 78 -24.90 14.33 -3.85
N ASN A 79 -25.00 13.13 -3.27
CA ASN A 79 -23.94 12.12 -3.32
C ASN A 79 -24.07 11.34 -4.64
N GLU A 80 -23.52 11.87 -5.72
CA GLU A 80 -23.30 11.08 -6.93
C GLU A 80 -22.11 10.14 -6.67
N LYS A 81 -22.39 8.83 -6.61
CA LYS A 81 -21.35 7.82 -6.74
C LYS A 81 -20.81 7.94 -8.17
N GLU A 82 -19.60 8.47 -8.33
CA GLU A 82 -18.97 8.63 -9.65
C GLU A 82 -18.22 7.38 -10.13
N VAL A 83 -18.26 6.28 -9.37
CA VAL A 83 -17.62 5.04 -9.78
C VAL A 83 -18.36 4.50 -11.01
N GLN A 84 -17.79 4.75 -12.18
CA GLN A 84 -18.12 4.04 -13.42
C GLN A 84 -18.00 2.53 -13.14
N ASN A 85 -18.88 1.73 -13.75
CA ASN A 85 -18.77 0.26 -13.64
C ASN A 85 -17.34 -0.15 -14.00
N ILE A 86 -16.65 -0.82 -13.08
CA ILE A 86 -15.37 -1.44 -13.36
C ILE A 86 -15.66 -2.51 -14.40
N GLU A 87 -15.07 -2.36 -15.59
CA GLU A 87 -15.29 -3.29 -16.67
C GLU A 87 -14.78 -4.69 -16.30
N GLU A 88 -15.45 -5.71 -16.82
CA GLU A 88 -15.02 -7.08 -16.61
C GLU A 88 -13.71 -7.31 -17.35
N THR A 89 -12.70 -7.79 -16.62
CA THR A 89 -11.39 -8.07 -17.20
C THR A 89 -11.19 -9.57 -17.45
N THR A 90 -10.38 -9.92 -18.46
CA THR A 90 -10.05 -11.31 -18.81
C THR A 90 -9.43 -11.99 -17.60
N GLN A 91 -10.08 -13.09 -17.21
CA GLN A 91 -9.79 -13.82 -15.99
C GLN A 91 -8.51 -14.65 -16.07
N LEU A 92 -7.89 -14.86 -14.92
CA LEU A 92 -6.69 -15.68 -14.82
C LEU A 92 -7.02 -17.19 -14.78
N THR A 93 -6.86 -17.85 -15.91
CA THR A 93 -7.08 -19.30 -16.06
C THR A 93 -5.87 -20.11 -15.58
N LYS A 94 -6.06 -21.44 -15.45
CA LYS A 94 -4.94 -22.36 -15.16
C LYS A 94 -3.88 -22.36 -16.26
N GLU A 95 -4.28 -22.13 -17.51
CA GLU A 95 -3.37 -22.07 -18.65
C GLU A 95 -2.49 -20.82 -18.58
N HIS A 96 -3.06 -19.67 -18.23
CA HIS A 96 -2.28 -18.44 -18.03
C HIS A 96 -1.17 -18.67 -16.98
N LEU A 97 -1.45 -19.38 -15.88
CA LEU A 97 -0.46 -19.66 -14.83
C LEU A 97 0.75 -20.52 -15.29
N LYS A 98 0.72 -21.12 -16.49
CA LYS A 98 1.86 -21.84 -17.06
C LYS A 98 2.92 -20.89 -17.62
N GLU A 99 2.53 -19.68 -18.02
CA GLU A 99 3.37 -18.71 -18.71
C GLU A 99 4.03 -17.69 -17.76
N ARG A 100 4.68 -16.65 -18.31
CA ARG A 100 5.13 -15.48 -17.56
C ARG A 100 4.04 -14.40 -17.58
N TYR A 101 4.05 -13.51 -16.60
CA TYR A 101 3.06 -12.44 -16.52
C TYR A 101 3.04 -11.52 -17.75
N TYR A 102 4.20 -11.25 -18.36
CA TYR A 102 4.27 -10.46 -19.60
C TYR A 102 3.58 -11.15 -20.79
N ASP A 103 3.64 -12.48 -20.86
CA ASP A 103 2.98 -13.24 -21.93
C ASP A 103 1.45 -13.12 -21.76
N TYR A 104 0.95 -13.11 -20.52
CA TYR A 104 -0.46 -12.78 -20.20
C TYR A 104 -0.85 -11.34 -20.59
N LEU A 105 0.01 -10.35 -20.37
CA LEU A 105 -0.28 -8.98 -20.80
C LEU A 105 -0.39 -8.89 -22.33
N MET A 106 0.41 -9.66 -23.06
CA MET A 106 0.32 -9.75 -24.52
C MET A 106 -0.96 -10.44 -24.99
N SER A 107 -1.65 -11.24 -24.17
CA SER A 107 -2.93 -11.86 -24.56
C SER A 107 -4.15 -10.95 -24.39
N LEU A 108 -4.02 -9.81 -23.69
CA LEU A 108 -5.13 -8.88 -23.45
C LEU A 108 -5.56 -8.19 -24.74
N ASN A 109 -6.86 -7.93 -24.90
CA ASN A 109 -7.35 -7.10 -26.02
C ASN A 109 -7.07 -5.60 -25.79
N GLU A 110 -7.32 -4.76 -26.80
CA GLU A 110 -7.00 -3.32 -26.73
C GLU A 110 -7.78 -2.59 -25.62
N GLU A 111 -9.06 -2.92 -25.42
CA GLU A 111 -9.87 -2.33 -24.36
C GLU A 111 -9.31 -2.68 -22.98
N GLU A 112 -8.93 -3.93 -22.76
CA GLU A 112 -8.32 -4.35 -21.49
C GLU A 112 -6.97 -3.68 -21.23
N ILE A 113 -6.17 -3.46 -22.28
CA ILE A 113 -4.92 -2.69 -22.17
C ILE A 113 -5.26 -1.25 -21.82
N TYR A 114 -6.25 -0.63 -22.48
CA TYR A 114 -6.70 0.73 -22.18
C TYR A 114 -7.11 0.88 -20.71
N GLN A 115 -7.94 -0.03 -20.21
CA GLN A 115 -8.38 -0.03 -18.80
C GLN A 115 -7.21 -0.22 -17.83
N LEU A 116 -6.20 -1.01 -18.20
CA LEU A 116 -4.98 -1.18 -17.39
C LEU A 116 -4.15 0.12 -17.31
N ILE A 117 -4.09 0.91 -18.38
CA ILE A 117 -3.18 2.06 -18.47
C ILE A 117 -3.81 3.40 -18.13
N ARG A 118 -5.13 3.56 -18.30
CA ARG A 118 -5.81 4.87 -18.25
C ARG A 118 -5.63 5.63 -16.93
N TYR A 119 -5.53 4.90 -15.82
CA TYR A 119 -5.35 5.46 -14.47
C TYR A 119 -3.90 5.52 -14.02
N ILE A 120 -2.92 5.07 -14.84
CA ILE A 120 -1.51 5.18 -14.50
C ILE A 120 -1.18 6.67 -14.29
N PRO A 121 -0.59 7.06 -13.16
CA PRO A 121 -0.22 8.44 -12.93
C PRO A 121 0.91 8.87 -13.87
N MET A 122 0.79 10.07 -14.45
CA MET A 122 1.78 10.60 -15.38
C MET A 122 3.11 10.89 -14.70
N ARG A 123 4.22 10.53 -15.35
CA ARG A 123 5.58 10.78 -14.89
C ARG A 123 5.82 12.27 -14.63
N LEU A 124 6.56 12.61 -13.58
CA LEU A 124 6.85 14.01 -13.25
C LEU A 124 7.81 14.65 -14.27
N THR A 125 7.51 15.90 -14.69
CA THR A 125 8.45 16.77 -15.42
C THR A 125 9.57 17.26 -14.49
N GLU A 126 10.62 17.87 -15.05
CA GLU A 126 11.70 18.46 -14.25
C GLU A 126 11.18 19.55 -13.30
N LYS A 127 10.26 20.40 -13.79
CA LYS A 127 9.61 21.42 -12.98
C LYS A 127 8.79 20.82 -11.83
N GLU A 128 7.99 19.81 -12.14
CA GLU A 128 7.18 19.10 -11.14
C GLU A 128 8.06 18.41 -10.08
N ARG A 129 9.22 17.86 -10.47
CA ARG A 129 10.19 17.31 -9.51
C ARG A 129 10.70 18.37 -8.53
N GLY A 130 10.98 19.58 -9.01
CA GLY A 130 11.33 20.70 -8.12
C GLY A 130 10.22 21.02 -7.11
N TYR A 131 8.95 20.92 -7.52
CA TYR A 131 7.82 21.09 -6.60
C TYR A 131 7.70 19.95 -5.59
N LEU A 132 7.95 18.71 -6.01
CA LEU A 132 8.00 17.56 -5.11
C LEU A 132 9.09 17.76 -4.03
N ASP A 133 10.30 18.16 -4.42
CA ASP A 133 11.40 18.38 -3.49
C ASP A 133 11.04 19.46 -2.45
N VAL A 134 10.41 20.55 -2.89
CA VAL A 134 9.92 21.62 -2.01
C VAL A 134 8.85 21.10 -1.05
N LEU A 135 7.94 20.26 -1.53
CA LEU A 135 6.85 19.69 -0.74
C LEU A 135 7.37 18.72 0.32
N GLU A 136 8.22 17.77 -0.06
CA GLU A 136 8.78 16.77 0.85
C GLU A 136 9.57 17.45 1.96
N ALA A 137 10.44 18.41 1.62
CA ALA A 137 11.19 19.18 2.61
C ALA A 137 10.28 19.97 3.58
N ALA A 138 9.16 20.53 3.09
CA ALA A 138 8.20 21.21 3.96
C ALA A 138 7.44 20.24 4.87
N LEU A 139 7.08 19.06 4.38
CA LEU A 139 6.36 18.03 5.15
C LEU A 139 7.25 17.39 6.22
N ASP A 140 8.54 17.23 5.94
CA ASP A 140 9.51 16.64 6.88
C ASP A 140 9.67 17.49 8.15
N VAL A 141 9.65 18.81 8.03
CA VAL A 141 9.77 19.73 9.17
C VAL A 141 8.43 20.11 9.80
N SER A 142 7.31 19.72 9.20
CA SER A 142 5.97 20.08 9.68
C SER A 142 5.54 19.19 10.85
N GLU A 143 5.08 19.80 11.94
CA GLU A 143 4.48 19.09 13.08
C GLU A 143 2.94 19.05 13.01
N TYR A 144 2.34 19.31 11.83
CA TYR A 144 0.90 19.56 11.66
C TYR A 144 0.00 18.54 12.38
N THR A 145 0.18 17.24 12.12
CA THR A 145 -0.64 16.19 12.75
C THR A 145 -0.38 16.06 14.24
N ASN A 146 0.84 16.33 14.70
CA ASN A 146 1.17 16.32 16.13
C ASN A 146 0.49 17.50 16.84
N ASN A 147 0.28 18.63 16.17
CA ASN A 147 -0.40 19.76 16.77
C ASN A 147 -1.93 19.61 16.65
N VAL A 148 -2.45 19.32 15.46
CA VAL A 148 -3.89 19.30 15.15
C VAL A 148 -4.59 18.06 15.67
N ASP A 149 -3.98 16.88 15.53
CA ASP A 149 -4.63 15.61 15.88
C ASP A 149 -4.28 15.14 17.31
N ILE A 150 -3.54 15.95 18.09
CA ILE A 150 -3.42 15.81 19.56
C ILE A 150 -4.40 16.74 20.30
N ALA A 151 -4.95 17.74 19.61
CA ALA A 151 -5.90 18.69 20.16
C ALA A 151 -7.22 18.01 20.57
N LYS A 152 -7.46 18.00 21.88
CA LYS A 152 -8.61 17.41 22.58
C LYS A 152 -9.91 18.10 22.21
N SER A 153 -10.62 17.60 21.21
CA SER A 153 -12.03 17.93 20.97
C SER A 153 -12.70 16.74 20.29
N ASP A 154 -13.75 16.20 20.90
CA ASP A 154 -14.61 15.12 20.37
C ASP A 154 -14.01 13.70 20.31
N TYR A 155 -13.51 13.19 21.45
CA TYR A 155 -13.27 11.74 21.57
C TYR A 155 -14.59 10.97 21.63
N GLU A 156 -14.92 10.25 20.56
CA GLU A 156 -15.89 9.17 20.62
C GLU A 156 -15.16 7.87 20.98
N TYR A 157 -15.48 7.30 22.15
CA TYR A 157 -15.06 5.96 22.55
C TYR A 157 -16.09 4.93 22.09
N TYR A 158 -15.64 3.80 21.55
CA TYR A 158 -16.49 2.68 21.14
C TYR A 158 -16.99 1.93 22.40
N GLY A 159 -17.95 2.52 23.12
CA GLY A 159 -18.55 1.96 24.34
C GLY A 159 -19.64 2.84 24.95
N TYR A 160 -20.60 2.22 25.63
CA TYR A 160 -21.76 2.88 26.24
C TYR A 160 -21.35 4.02 27.20
N TYR A 161 -21.94 5.20 26.97
CA TYR A 161 -21.80 6.45 27.73
C TYR A 161 -20.47 7.19 27.62
N CYS A 162 -20.34 8.09 26.63
CA CYS A 162 -19.36 9.18 26.67
C CYS A 162 -19.98 10.46 26.12
N GLY A 163 -20.19 11.46 26.98
CA GLY A 163 -20.59 12.81 26.55
C GLY A 163 -19.39 13.57 25.98
N LYS A 164 -19.61 14.34 24.91
CA LYS A 164 -18.64 15.29 24.37
C LYS A 164 -18.28 16.31 25.45
N ARG A 165 -17.11 16.20 26.06
CA ARG A 165 -16.53 17.29 26.87
C ARG A 165 -15.39 17.91 26.06
N ASP A 166 -15.57 19.19 25.75
CA ASP A 166 -14.47 20.07 25.39
C ASP A 166 -13.59 20.23 26.64
N ILE A 167 -12.33 19.79 26.55
CA ILE A 167 -11.33 19.89 27.63
C ILE A 167 -10.08 20.53 27.03
N SER A 168 -10.27 21.55 26.19
CA SER A 168 -9.17 22.33 25.62
C SER A 168 -8.22 22.81 26.72
N VAL A 169 -6.93 22.51 26.56
CA VAL A 169 -5.87 23.16 27.33
C VAL A 169 -5.63 24.49 26.63
N ASN A 170 -5.84 25.60 27.33
CA ASN A 170 -5.72 26.99 26.83
C ASN A 170 -6.88 27.52 25.95
N GLU A 171 -8.07 26.90 25.94
CA GLU A 171 -9.29 27.42 25.28
C GLU A 171 -9.22 27.62 23.74
N ILE A 172 -8.18 27.13 23.05
CA ILE A 172 -8.03 27.26 21.58
C ILE A 172 -8.89 26.22 20.86
N LYS A 173 -9.73 26.68 19.91
CA LYS A 173 -10.55 25.79 19.08
C LYS A 173 -9.71 25.08 18.03
N LYS A 174 -10.10 23.85 17.65
CA LYS A 174 -9.43 23.06 16.61
C LYS A 174 -9.29 23.84 15.29
N GLU A 175 -10.31 24.59 14.89
CA GLU A 175 -10.29 25.40 13.67
C GLU A 175 -9.22 26.50 13.70
N GLU A 176 -9.07 27.17 14.84
CA GLU A 176 -8.06 28.21 15.04
C GLU A 176 -6.64 27.62 14.97
N LEU A 177 -6.46 26.43 15.55
CA LEU A 177 -5.20 25.69 15.46
C LEU A 177 -4.89 25.27 14.03
N ILE A 178 -5.86 24.72 13.29
CA ILE A 178 -5.70 24.38 11.87
C ILE A 178 -5.28 25.61 11.06
N ILE A 179 -5.90 26.78 11.29
CA ILE A 179 -5.53 28.02 10.60
C ILE A 179 -4.08 28.41 10.90
N LYS A 180 -3.66 28.32 12.17
CA LYS A 180 -2.28 28.60 12.58
C LYS A 180 -1.29 27.67 11.87
N GLU A 181 -1.50 26.36 11.96
CA GLU A 181 -0.60 25.34 11.39
C GLU A 181 -0.57 25.40 9.85
N HIS A 182 -1.69 25.71 9.19
CA HIS A 182 -1.71 25.98 7.75
C HIS A 182 -0.88 27.21 7.35
N ASN A 183 -0.95 28.30 8.12
CA ASN A 183 -0.16 29.49 7.82
C ASN A 183 1.34 29.24 8.00
N GLU A 184 1.71 28.47 9.03
CA GLU A 184 3.10 28.03 9.25
C GLU A 184 3.59 27.13 8.11
N PHE A 185 2.82 26.11 7.75
CA PHE A 185 3.16 25.21 6.66
C PHE A 185 3.28 25.96 5.32
N LYS A 186 2.35 26.89 5.01
CA LYS A 186 2.40 27.72 3.81
C LYS A 186 3.66 28.58 3.76
N SER A 187 4.01 29.20 4.88
CA SER A 187 5.21 30.05 4.99
C SER A 187 6.47 29.22 4.76
N THR A 188 6.52 28.02 5.33
CA THR A 188 7.62 27.06 5.14
C THR A 188 7.74 26.63 3.67
N LEU A 189 6.62 26.23 3.05
CA LEU A 189 6.58 25.82 1.64
C LEU A 189 7.06 26.92 0.69
N LEU A 190 6.58 28.16 0.88
CA LEU A 190 7.00 29.31 0.08
C LEU A 190 8.47 29.71 0.34
N GLY A 191 8.93 29.59 1.60
CA GLY A 191 10.33 29.82 1.95
C GLY A 191 11.26 28.83 1.23
N ILE A 192 10.93 27.54 1.27
CA ILE A 192 11.70 26.48 0.60
C ILE A 192 11.66 26.70 -0.92
N LEU A 193 10.51 27.04 -1.50
CA LEU A 193 10.41 27.39 -2.92
C LEU A 193 11.36 28.52 -3.32
N VAL A 194 11.45 29.60 -2.54
CA VAL A 194 12.37 30.71 -2.80
C VAL A 194 13.83 30.26 -2.76
N THR A 195 14.18 29.35 -1.84
CA THR A 195 15.54 28.81 -1.77
C THR A 195 15.86 27.84 -2.92
N ASN A 196 14.87 27.07 -3.39
CA ASN A 196 15.01 26.12 -4.49
C ASN A 196 15.07 26.85 -5.85
N ASN A 197 14.17 27.82 -6.08
CA ASN A 197 14.10 28.63 -7.29
C ASN A 197 13.69 30.07 -6.97
N LEU A 198 14.69 30.93 -6.74
CA LEU A 198 14.50 32.33 -6.35
C LEU A 198 13.61 33.12 -7.34
N LYS A 199 13.81 32.93 -8.65
CA LYS A 199 13.08 33.68 -9.68
C LYS A 199 11.60 33.33 -9.67
N GLU A 200 11.28 32.04 -9.59
CA GLU A 200 9.90 31.55 -9.53
C GLU A 200 9.24 31.90 -8.19
N GLY A 201 9.94 31.68 -7.07
CA GLY A 201 9.44 32.00 -5.75
C GLY A 201 9.09 33.49 -5.58
N LEU A 202 9.95 34.41 -6.04
CA LEU A 202 9.66 35.85 -6.00
C LEU A 202 8.48 36.25 -6.90
N LYS A 203 8.27 35.56 -8.01
CA LYS A 203 7.12 35.79 -8.89
C LYS A 203 5.83 35.35 -8.20
N ILE A 204 5.83 34.16 -7.61
CA ILE A 204 4.68 33.58 -6.90
C ILE A 204 4.31 34.42 -5.68
N LEU A 205 5.29 34.87 -4.88
CA LEU A 205 5.04 35.70 -3.69
C LEU A 205 4.34 37.03 -4.00
N LYS A 206 4.50 37.57 -5.22
CA LYS A 206 3.90 38.84 -5.64
C LYS A 206 2.49 38.68 -6.20
N ASP A 207 2.08 37.47 -6.56
CA ASP A 207 0.83 37.21 -7.26
C ASP A 207 0.05 36.08 -6.57
N LYS A 208 -1.04 36.46 -5.91
CA LYS A 208 -1.90 35.51 -5.17
C LYS A 208 -2.58 34.47 -6.05
N THR A 209 -2.78 34.75 -7.34
CA THR A 209 -3.30 33.76 -8.28
C THR A 209 -2.22 32.74 -8.61
N LEU A 210 -0.97 33.16 -8.80
CA LEU A 210 0.15 32.23 -9.02
C LEU A 210 0.49 31.41 -7.77
N GLU A 211 0.36 32.00 -6.58
CA GLU A 211 0.48 31.29 -5.29
C GLU A 211 -0.53 30.14 -5.19
N GLU A 212 -1.79 30.41 -5.53
CA GLU A 212 -2.84 29.39 -5.54
C GLU A 212 -2.57 28.28 -6.57
N VAL A 213 -2.15 28.64 -7.78
CA VAL A 213 -1.78 27.67 -8.83
C VAL A 213 -0.61 26.80 -8.38
N PHE A 214 0.43 27.40 -7.78
CA PHE A 214 1.57 26.67 -7.23
C PHE A 214 1.14 25.71 -6.14
N MET A 215 0.32 26.13 -5.17
CA MET A 215 -0.15 25.24 -4.10
C MET A 215 -0.92 24.05 -4.67
N GLN A 216 -1.83 24.29 -5.62
CA GLN A 216 -2.57 23.24 -6.32
C GLN A 216 -1.63 22.26 -7.06
N ASP A 217 -0.66 22.76 -7.82
CA ASP A 217 0.32 21.93 -8.54
C ASP A 217 1.21 21.13 -7.58
N CYS A 218 1.70 21.78 -6.53
CA CYS A 218 2.58 21.18 -5.54
C CYS A 218 1.91 19.96 -4.88
N PHE A 219 0.67 20.10 -4.42
CA PHE A 219 -0.07 19.02 -3.80
C PHE A 219 -0.58 17.96 -4.78
N GLU A 220 -0.91 18.32 -6.02
CA GLU A 220 -1.19 17.33 -7.08
C GLU A 220 0.04 16.46 -7.34
N VAL A 221 1.21 17.07 -7.48
CA VAL A 221 2.48 16.37 -7.71
C VAL A 221 2.79 15.39 -6.59
N GLY A 222 2.63 15.77 -5.32
CA GLY A 222 2.84 14.86 -4.18
C GLY A 222 1.90 13.65 -4.22
N ARG A 223 0.63 13.87 -4.54
CA ARG A 223 -0.39 12.80 -4.68
C ARG A 223 -0.11 11.88 -5.86
N ARG A 224 0.23 12.45 -7.01
CA ARG A 224 0.62 11.69 -8.21
C ARG A 224 1.90 10.89 -7.99
N TYR A 225 2.89 11.47 -7.33
CA TYR A 225 4.14 10.79 -7.01
C TYR A 225 3.92 9.59 -6.09
N LYS A 226 3.14 9.75 -5.01
CA LYS A 226 2.78 8.65 -4.10
C LYS A 226 2.00 7.55 -4.82
N ALA A 227 1.00 7.92 -5.63
CA ALA A 227 0.21 6.94 -6.39
C ALA A 227 1.07 6.11 -7.36
N ALA A 228 2.08 6.73 -7.99
CA ALA A 228 3.03 6.03 -8.85
C ALA A 228 4.09 5.23 -8.06
N ASN A 229 4.40 5.64 -6.83
CA ASN A 229 5.46 5.07 -6.00
C ASN A 229 4.99 4.81 -4.56
N PRO A 230 4.17 3.75 -4.30
CA PRO A 230 3.56 3.52 -2.99
C PRO A 230 4.54 3.37 -1.83
N SER A 231 5.80 2.99 -2.09
CA SER A 231 6.85 2.86 -1.06
C SER A 231 7.45 4.20 -0.60
N MET A 232 7.17 5.30 -1.29
CA MET A 232 7.71 6.64 -0.99
C MET A 232 6.76 7.43 -0.09
N MET A 233 7.21 8.56 0.46
CA MET A 233 6.42 9.43 1.37
C MET A 233 5.71 8.67 2.50
N ARG A 234 6.36 7.64 3.09
CA ARG A 234 5.72 6.75 4.09
C ARG A 234 5.24 7.51 5.33
N GLU A 235 6.06 8.45 5.81
CA GLU A 235 5.80 9.21 7.03
C GLU A 235 5.06 10.53 6.77
N THR A 236 5.16 11.06 5.54
CA THR A 236 4.70 12.42 5.19
C THR A 236 3.40 12.44 4.38
N TYR A 237 3.05 11.38 3.66
CA TYR A 237 1.87 11.39 2.80
C TYR A 237 0.56 11.54 3.58
N GLN A 238 0.41 10.79 4.68
CA GLN A 238 -0.79 10.91 5.52
C GLN A 238 -0.93 12.32 6.09
N LYS A 239 0.17 12.91 6.57
CA LYS A 239 0.23 14.29 7.06
C LYS A 239 -0.21 15.28 5.98
N MET A 240 0.29 15.13 4.75
CA MET A 240 -0.14 15.93 3.61
C MET A 240 -1.64 15.80 3.36
N MET A 241 -2.17 14.58 3.33
CA MET A 241 -3.60 14.34 3.13
C MET A 241 -4.45 14.96 4.23
N HIS A 242 -4.01 14.94 5.49
CA HIS A 242 -4.71 15.60 6.61
C HIS A 242 -4.75 17.12 6.46
N ILE A 243 -3.63 17.75 6.04
CA ILE A 243 -3.56 19.18 5.68
C ILE A 243 -4.59 19.50 4.58
N LEU A 244 -4.60 18.69 3.51
CA LEU A 244 -5.50 18.85 2.37
C LEU A 244 -6.98 18.72 2.77
N GLN A 245 -7.30 17.74 3.60
CA GLN A 245 -8.65 17.50 4.11
C GLN A 245 -9.14 18.67 4.98
N ASP A 246 -8.29 19.19 5.87
CA ASP A 246 -8.64 20.32 6.72
C ASP A 246 -8.73 21.63 5.94
N ALA A 247 -7.99 21.78 4.82
CA ALA A 247 -8.13 22.93 3.94
C ALA A 247 -9.54 22.98 3.32
N ILE A 248 -10.13 21.84 2.95
CA ILE A 248 -11.50 21.80 2.42
C ILE A 248 -12.52 22.08 3.52
N ASN A 249 -12.34 21.42 4.66
CA ASN A 249 -13.34 21.37 5.73
C ASN A 249 -13.35 22.64 6.59
N TYR A 250 -12.18 23.21 6.88
CA TYR A 250 -12.02 24.28 7.88
C TYR A 250 -11.38 25.55 7.33
N ASN A 251 -10.38 25.46 6.45
CA ASN A 251 -9.62 26.63 6.02
C ASN A 251 -9.31 26.67 4.51
N PRO A 252 -10.31 26.91 3.64
CA PRO A 252 -10.09 26.93 2.19
C PRO A 252 -9.25 28.14 1.73
N LYS A 253 -9.18 29.20 2.54
CA LYS A 253 -8.35 30.39 2.29
C LYS A 253 -6.84 30.06 2.32
N PHE A 254 -6.45 28.95 2.95
CA PHE A 254 -5.08 28.44 2.91
C PHE A 254 -4.56 28.33 1.48
N ILE A 255 -5.42 27.87 0.55
CA ILE A 255 -5.08 27.67 -0.86
C ILE A 255 -5.21 28.95 -1.66
N GLY A 256 -6.41 29.53 -1.69
CA GLY A 256 -6.62 30.78 -2.39
C GLY A 256 -8.08 31.09 -2.65
N LYS A 257 -8.33 32.14 -3.44
CA LYS A 257 -9.66 32.71 -3.62
C LYS A 257 -10.55 31.84 -4.48
N GLU A 258 -10.00 31.14 -5.46
CA GLU A 258 -10.80 30.30 -6.35
C GLU A 258 -11.17 28.98 -5.67
N PHE A 259 -10.24 28.41 -4.91
CA PHE A 259 -10.46 27.24 -4.08
C PHE A 259 -11.53 27.47 -3.01
N VAL A 260 -11.66 28.68 -2.47
CA VAL A 260 -12.78 29.03 -1.56
C VAL A 260 -14.13 28.87 -2.25
N LYS A 261 -14.23 29.11 -3.55
CA LYS A 261 -15.50 29.00 -4.29
C LYS A 261 -15.80 27.56 -4.68
N ASN A 262 -14.81 26.83 -5.18
CA ASN A 262 -15.03 25.51 -5.77
C ASN A 262 -14.68 24.34 -4.85
N LYS A 263 -13.80 24.53 -3.85
CA LYS A 263 -13.23 23.52 -2.95
C LYS A 263 -12.67 22.28 -3.69
N ASN A 264 -12.20 22.47 -4.91
CA ASN A 264 -11.76 21.40 -5.80
C ASN A 264 -10.24 21.38 -5.91
N TRP A 265 -9.66 20.25 -5.56
CA TRP A 265 -8.25 19.99 -5.81
C TRP A 265 -8.04 19.62 -7.28
N LYS A 266 -6.89 20.00 -7.85
CA LYS A 266 -6.44 19.46 -9.13
C LYS A 266 -6.43 17.93 -9.04
N PRO A 267 -7.06 17.21 -9.97
CA PRO A 267 -7.05 15.76 -9.96
C PRO A 267 -5.64 15.24 -10.22
N ILE A 268 -5.34 14.04 -9.72
CA ILE A 268 -4.11 13.32 -10.09
C ILE A 268 -4.07 13.19 -11.61
N TYR A 269 -3.01 13.70 -12.23
CA TYR A 269 -2.86 13.71 -13.67
C TYR A 269 -2.50 12.31 -14.19
N THR A 270 -3.40 11.70 -14.98
CA THR A 270 -3.25 10.32 -15.47
C THR A 270 -2.90 10.25 -16.96
N VAL A 271 -2.48 9.06 -17.39
CA VAL A 271 -2.24 8.74 -18.81
C VAL A 271 -3.46 9.06 -19.67
N GLU A 272 -4.68 8.73 -19.23
CA GLU A 272 -5.90 9.06 -19.98
C GLU A 272 -6.05 10.56 -20.22
N MET A 273 -5.76 11.38 -19.21
CA MET A 273 -5.81 12.83 -19.36
C MET A 273 -4.77 13.32 -20.36
N GLY A 274 -3.53 12.81 -20.27
CA GLY A 274 -2.46 13.16 -21.20
C GLY A 274 -2.73 12.73 -22.65
N MET A 275 -3.29 11.52 -22.85
CA MET A 275 -3.68 11.02 -24.17
C MET A 275 -4.77 11.90 -24.79
N LYS A 276 -5.79 12.30 -24.00
CA LYS A 276 -6.87 13.19 -24.46
C LYS A 276 -6.36 14.57 -24.88
N GLU A 277 -5.40 15.13 -24.13
CA GLU A 277 -4.83 16.45 -24.42
C GLU A 277 -4.10 16.52 -25.77
N CYS A 278 -3.51 15.41 -26.23
CA CYS A 278 -2.83 15.34 -27.52
C CYS A 278 -3.54 14.47 -28.56
N ASN A 279 -4.77 14.02 -28.27
CA ASN A 279 -5.56 13.12 -29.11
C ASN A 279 -4.76 11.87 -29.56
N MET A 280 -3.95 11.33 -28.65
CA MET A 280 -3.16 10.12 -28.88
C MET A 280 -4.05 8.89 -28.74
N LYS A 281 -3.96 7.97 -29.71
CA LYS A 281 -4.72 6.73 -29.67
C LYS A 281 -3.90 5.59 -29.09
N ILE A 282 -4.57 4.53 -28.64
CA ILE A 282 -3.90 3.40 -28.01
C ILE A 282 -3.08 2.60 -29.03
N GLU A 283 -3.57 2.48 -30.26
CA GLU A 283 -2.94 1.75 -31.37
C GLU A 283 -1.57 2.35 -31.71
N ASP A 284 -1.44 3.69 -31.59
CA ASP A 284 -0.19 4.40 -31.87
C ASP A 284 0.93 3.99 -30.90
N ILE A 285 0.61 3.62 -29.66
CA ILE A 285 1.60 3.36 -28.61
C ILE A 285 1.92 1.87 -28.39
N MET A 286 1.16 0.94 -28.97
CA MET A 286 1.24 -0.50 -28.66
C MET A 286 2.65 -1.08 -28.85
N LYS A 287 3.31 -0.75 -29.97
CA LYS A 287 4.71 -1.11 -30.26
C LYS A 287 5.68 -0.56 -29.22
N CYS A 288 5.51 0.72 -28.87
CA CYS A 288 6.38 1.37 -27.90
C CYS A 288 6.25 0.74 -26.51
N ILE A 289 5.06 0.36 -26.06
CA ILE A 289 4.85 -0.25 -24.74
C ILE A 289 5.19 -1.74 -24.71
N LYS A 290 5.65 -2.31 -25.83
CA LYS A 290 6.10 -3.70 -26.00
C LYS A 290 5.02 -4.74 -25.71
N LEU A 291 3.76 -4.41 -26.01
CA LEU A 291 2.64 -5.35 -25.91
C LEU A 291 2.21 -5.88 -27.29
N ARG A 292 2.61 -5.21 -28.37
CA ARG A 292 2.37 -5.61 -29.77
C ARG A 292 3.57 -5.24 -30.64
N GLU A 293 3.58 -5.73 -31.88
CA GLU A 293 4.55 -5.34 -32.90
C GLU A 293 4.05 -4.14 -33.74
N GLU A 294 2.73 -3.95 -33.82
CA GLU A 294 2.06 -2.84 -34.49
C GLU A 294 2.06 -1.55 -33.66
N GLY A 295 2.06 -0.40 -34.34
CA GLY A 295 2.08 0.93 -33.74
C GLY A 295 3.30 1.75 -34.15
N LEU A 296 3.38 2.96 -33.63
CA LEU A 296 4.46 3.90 -33.92
C LEU A 296 5.74 3.58 -33.13
N THR A 297 6.88 3.96 -33.69
CA THR A 297 8.18 4.00 -33.01
C THR A 297 8.30 5.22 -32.10
N LEU A 298 9.29 5.24 -31.21
CA LEU A 298 9.52 6.40 -30.32
C LEU A 298 9.81 7.68 -31.12
N GLU A 299 10.54 7.59 -32.23
CA GLU A 299 10.84 8.72 -33.11
C GLU A 299 9.57 9.27 -33.79
N GLU A 300 8.67 8.38 -34.24
CA GLU A 300 7.39 8.76 -34.80
C GLU A 300 6.46 9.38 -33.74
N ILE A 301 6.45 8.84 -32.51
CA ILE A 301 5.72 9.42 -31.38
C ILE A 301 6.22 10.83 -31.08
N GLU A 302 7.53 11.03 -31.00
CA GLU A 302 8.11 12.37 -30.76
C GLU A 302 7.76 13.33 -31.89
N LYS A 303 7.82 12.87 -33.15
CA LYS A 303 7.47 13.69 -34.31
C LYS A 303 5.99 14.11 -34.31
N GLN A 304 5.08 13.22 -33.91
CA GLN A 304 3.64 13.43 -33.99
C GLN A 304 3.06 14.12 -32.74
N TYR A 305 3.56 13.77 -31.56
CA TYR A 305 3.00 14.18 -30.26
C TYR A 305 3.99 14.95 -29.38
N GLY A 306 5.23 15.15 -29.85
CA GLY A 306 6.28 15.86 -29.13
C GLY A 306 6.76 15.15 -27.87
N GLU A 307 7.42 15.91 -27.00
CA GLU A 307 7.90 15.45 -25.69
C GLU A 307 6.76 14.93 -24.81
N HIS A 308 5.56 15.51 -24.96
CA HIS A 308 4.38 15.07 -24.22
C HIS A 308 3.98 13.63 -24.57
N GLY A 309 4.01 13.28 -25.85
CA GLY A 309 3.75 11.91 -26.29
C GLY A 309 4.78 10.91 -25.75
N LEU A 310 6.06 11.29 -25.76
CA LEU A 310 7.12 10.48 -25.15
C LEU A 310 6.87 10.28 -23.65
N ARG A 311 6.49 11.34 -22.93
CA ARG A 311 6.16 11.28 -21.49
C ARG A 311 5.01 10.31 -21.22
N ILE A 312 3.97 10.29 -22.05
CA ILE A 312 2.85 9.33 -21.95
C ILE A 312 3.39 7.90 -22.08
N VAL A 313 4.13 7.61 -23.15
CA VAL A 313 4.71 6.27 -23.41
C VAL A 313 5.60 5.81 -22.26
N TYR A 314 6.47 6.67 -21.73
CA TYR A 314 7.33 6.32 -20.60
C TYR A 314 6.54 6.08 -19.31
N SER A 315 5.49 6.88 -19.06
CA SER A 315 4.60 6.67 -17.91
C SER A 315 3.92 5.30 -17.96
N ILE A 316 3.45 4.90 -19.15
CA ILE A 316 2.83 3.60 -19.36
C ILE A 316 3.84 2.46 -19.16
N ARG A 317 5.05 2.58 -19.72
CA ARG A 317 6.12 1.59 -19.51
C ARG A 317 6.47 1.43 -18.03
N ASP A 318 6.60 2.53 -17.30
CA ASP A 318 6.87 2.53 -15.86
C ASP A 318 5.73 1.82 -15.10
N GLY A 319 4.47 2.11 -15.45
CA GLY A 319 3.31 1.48 -14.83
C GLY A 319 3.12 -0.01 -15.18
N ILE A 320 3.42 -0.43 -16.42
CA ILE A 320 3.43 -1.86 -16.82
C ILE A 320 4.49 -2.61 -16.03
N GLU A 321 5.70 -2.05 -15.90
CA GLU A 321 6.77 -2.67 -15.12
C GLU A 321 6.41 -2.72 -13.62
N ALA A 322 5.75 -1.70 -13.08
CA ALA A 322 5.22 -1.73 -11.73
C ALA A 322 4.17 -2.83 -11.56
N SER A 323 3.22 -2.95 -12.49
CA SER A 323 2.22 -4.01 -12.50
C SER A 323 2.85 -5.40 -12.61
N ALA A 324 3.90 -5.56 -13.42
CA ALA A 324 4.65 -6.81 -13.50
C ALA A 324 5.32 -7.19 -12.17
N LYS A 325 5.74 -6.21 -11.37
CA LYS A 325 6.28 -6.45 -10.02
C LYS A 325 5.19 -6.77 -9.00
N THR A 326 4.03 -6.12 -9.07
CA THR A 326 2.94 -6.29 -8.08
C THR A 326 2.00 -7.45 -8.44
N CYS A 327 1.39 -7.44 -9.62
CA CYS A 327 0.54 -8.52 -10.11
C CYS A 327 1.36 -9.80 -10.37
N GLY A 328 2.58 -9.66 -10.90
CA GLY A 328 3.43 -10.81 -11.24
C GLY A 328 3.88 -11.64 -10.03
N VAL A 329 4.05 -11.03 -8.84
CA VAL A 329 4.34 -11.79 -7.63
C VAL A 329 3.13 -12.61 -7.16
N VAL A 330 1.93 -12.02 -7.19
CA VAL A 330 0.70 -12.74 -6.83
C VAL A 330 0.43 -13.88 -7.81
N PHE A 331 0.59 -13.62 -9.11
CA PHE A 331 0.58 -14.65 -10.16
C PHE A 331 1.58 -15.77 -9.87
N GLY A 332 2.80 -15.40 -9.47
CA GLY A 332 3.85 -16.34 -9.10
C GLY A 332 3.49 -17.23 -7.91
N MET A 333 2.79 -16.68 -6.91
CA MET A 333 2.27 -17.42 -5.75
C MET A 333 1.12 -18.35 -6.14
N LEU A 334 0.18 -17.90 -6.97
CA LEU A 334 -0.88 -18.76 -7.52
C LEU A 334 -0.29 -19.96 -8.27
N LYS A 335 0.75 -19.73 -9.09
CA LYS A 335 1.48 -20.81 -9.77
C LYS A 335 2.15 -21.78 -8.79
N GLN A 336 2.63 -21.31 -7.64
CA GLN A 336 3.17 -22.21 -6.61
C GLN A 336 2.06 -22.99 -5.89
N LEU A 337 0.93 -22.35 -5.61
CA LEU A 337 -0.21 -22.97 -4.95
C LEU A 337 -0.73 -24.17 -5.73
N GLU A 338 -0.80 -24.11 -7.07
CA GLU A 338 -1.26 -25.22 -7.92
C GLU A 338 -0.52 -26.55 -7.67
N ARG A 339 0.71 -26.52 -7.14
CA ARG A 339 1.47 -27.73 -6.78
C ARG A 339 0.86 -28.51 -5.60
N PHE A 340 -0.07 -27.88 -4.87
CA PHE A 340 -0.75 -28.41 -3.70
C PHE A 340 -2.18 -28.89 -3.99
N ARG A 341 -2.73 -28.70 -5.20
CA ARG A 341 -4.16 -28.91 -5.53
C ARG A 341 -4.73 -30.28 -5.11
N ASP A 342 -3.96 -31.34 -5.34
CA ASP A 342 -4.39 -32.72 -5.13
C ASP A 342 -3.44 -33.43 -4.16
N LYS A 343 -3.16 -32.78 -3.01
CA LYS A 343 -2.22 -33.26 -1.99
C LYS A 343 -2.89 -33.66 -0.69
N GLU A 344 -4.20 -33.90 -0.73
CA GLU A 344 -4.96 -34.51 0.34
C GLU A 344 -4.34 -35.87 0.74
N ASN A 345 -4.31 -36.16 2.05
CA ASN A 345 -3.69 -37.37 2.63
C ASN A 345 -2.18 -37.53 2.37
N THR A 346 -1.48 -36.46 1.96
CA THR A 346 -0.02 -36.46 1.83
C THR A 346 0.62 -35.57 2.88
N THR A 347 1.94 -35.67 3.04
CA THR A 347 2.72 -34.74 3.88
C THR A 347 2.68 -33.29 3.36
N LEU A 348 2.15 -33.05 2.17
CA LEU A 348 1.95 -31.73 1.57
C LEU A 348 0.51 -31.22 1.75
N SER A 349 -0.26 -31.79 2.67
CA SER A 349 -1.60 -31.30 2.96
C SER A 349 -1.56 -29.85 3.49
N LEU A 350 -2.54 -29.03 3.09
CA LEU A 350 -2.78 -27.67 3.58
C LEU A 350 -3.85 -27.62 4.67
N GLU A 351 -4.27 -28.76 5.22
CA GLU A 351 -5.25 -28.80 6.30
C GLU A 351 -4.80 -28.01 7.53
N ILE A 352 -5.75 -27.30 8.15
CA ILE A 352 -5.52 -26.53 9.38
C ILE A 352 -6.63 -26.84 10.40
N GLN A 353 -6.29 -26.73 11.69
CA GLN A 353 -7.21 -27.01 12.79
C GLN A 353 -7.15 -25.89 13.82
N PHE A 354 -8.32 -25.43 14.29
CA PHE A 354 -8.42 -24.41 15.31
C PHE A 354 -7.58 -24.75 16.55
N GLY A 355 -6.81 -23.78 17.04
CA GLY A 355 -5.96 -23.92 18.22
C GLY A 355 -4.64 -24.64 17.97
N LYS A 356 -4.45 -25.26 16.80
CA LYS A 356 -3.18 -25.87 16.40
C LYS A 356 -2.31 -24.85 15.68
N ASP A 357 -1.06 -24.72 16.12
CA ASP A 357 -0.06 -23.80 15.55
C ASP A 357 -0.54 -22.34 15.43
N GLY A 358 -1.49 -21.94 16.29
CA GLY A 358 -2.07 -20.59 16.31
C GLY A 358 -3.27 -20.36 15.39
N SER A 359 -3.70 -21.37 14.63
CA SER A 359 -4.83 -21.25 13.70
C SER A 359 -6.13 -20.88 14.40
N ARG A 360 -6.91 -19.99 13.77
CA ARG A 360 -8.27 -19.60 14.19
C ARG A 360 -9.37 -20.24 13.35
N LEU A 361 -8.99 -21.10 12.40
CA LEU A 361 -9.90 -21.79 11.50
C LEU A 361 -9.64 -23.31 11.54
N THR A 362 -10.70 -24.09 11.28
CA THR A 362 -10.60 -25.52 11.00
C THR A 362 -11.09 -25.73 9.58
N GLN A 363 -10.23 -26.22 8.70
CA GLN A 363 -10.53 -26.43 7.28
C GLN A 363 -9.78 -27.65 6.77
N SER A 364 -10.48 -28.53 6.04
CA SER A 364 -9.86 -29.62 5.30
C SER A 364 -8.90 -29.10 4.23
N HIS A 365 -8.07 -29.99 3.69
CA HIS A 365 -7.16 -29.66 2.58
C HIS A 365 -7.86 -28.92 1.44
N SER A 366 -8.97 -29.46 0.95
CA SER A 366 -9.68 -28.95 -0.23
C SER A 366 -10.33 -27.58 0.05
N GLU A 367 -10.88 -27.39 1.25
CA GLU A 367 -11.45 -26.12 1.70
C GLU A 367 -10.39 -25.05 1.85
N HIS A 368 -9.27 -25.38 2.51
CA HIS A 368 -8.19 -24.43 2.75
C HIS A 368 -7.47 -24.06 1.45
N PHE A 369 -7.20 -25.03 0.58
CA PHE A 369 -6.67 -24.77 -0.77
C PHE A 369 -7.56 -23.76 -1.53
N LEU A 370 -8.88 -23.96 -1.51
CA LEU A 370 -9.81 -23.07 -2.18
C LEU A 370 -9.83 -21.67 -1.53
N PHE A 371 -9.77 -21.60 -0.20
CA PHE A 371 -9.70 -20.33 0.54
C PHE A 371 -8.45 -19.51 0.19
N VAL A 372 -7.28 -20.16 0.13
CA VAL A 372 -6.01 -19.53 -0.26
C VAL A 372 -6.06 -19.09 -1.73
N GLN A 373 -6.60 -19.94 -2.62
CA GLN A 373 -6.74 -19.62 -4.04
C GLN A 373 -7.64 -18.40 -4.28
N GLN A 374 -8.78 -18.34 -3.60
CA GLN A 374 -9.72 -17.20 -3.63
C GLN A 374 -9.06 -15.91 -3.10
N SER A 375 -8.31 -16.00 -1.99
CA SER A 375 -7.58 -14.87 -1.41
C SER A 375 -6.56 -14.29 -2.38
N LEU A 376 -5.71 -15.14 -2.96
CA LEU A 376 -4.66 -14.70 -3.88
C LEU A 376 -5.24 -14.14 -5.19
N ARG A 377 -6.32 -14.70 -5.72
CA ARG A 377 -6.99 -14.15 -6.92
C ARG A 377 -7.66 -12.81 -6.63
N LEU A 378 -8.30 -12.64 -5.46
CA LEU A 378 -8.81 -11.33 -5.05
C LEU A 378 -7.68 -10.31 -4.97
N TRP A 379 -6.57 -10.65 -4.31
CA TRP A 379 -5.40 -9.76 -4.21
C TRP A 379 -4.82 -9.41 -5.59
N TRP A 380 -4.77 -10.37 -6.52
CA TRP A 380 -4.34 -10.11 -7.89
C TRP A 380 -5.27 -9.10 -8.59
N ASN A 381 -6.59 -9.27 -8.47
CA ASN A 381 -7.57 -8.33 -9.03
C ASN A 381 -7.48 -6.94 -8.38
N VAL A 382 -7.21 -6.86 -7.07
CA VAL A 382 -6.95 -5.58 -6.39
C VAL A 382 -5.68 -4.91 -6.92
N MET A 383 -4.57 -5.66 -7.09
CA MET A 383 -3.32 -5.11 -7.63
C MET A 383 -3.51 -4.59 -9.05
N ARG A 384 -4.30 -5.28 -9.88
CA ARG A 384 -4.61 -4.87 -11.25
C ARG A 384 -5.33 -3.52 -11.32
N HIS A 385 -6.16 -3.22 -10.31
CA HIS A 385 -6.91 -1.97 -10.21
C HIS A 385 -6.27 -0.96 -9.24
N MET A 386 -5.00 -1.16 -8.85
CA MET A 386 -4.37 -0.33 -7.83
C MET A 386 -4.33 1.14 -8.21
N SER A 387 -4.02 1.46 -9.48
CA SER A 387 -4.03 2.85 -9.97
C SER A 387 -5.41 3.49 -9.86
N LEU A 388 -6.49 2.78 -10.20
CA LEU A 388 -7.87 3.25 -10.00
C LEU A 388 -8.18 3.48 -8.52
N LEU A 389 -7.79 2.53 -7.65
CA LEU A 389 -8.02 2.64 -6.20
C LEU A 389 -7.31 3.85 -5.59
N TRP A 390 -6.13 4.24 -6.09
CA TRP A 390 -5.47 5.49 -5.70
C TRP A 390 -6.28 6.74 -6.09
N ILE A 391 -6.88 6.75 -7.29
CA ILE A 391 -7.77 7.85 -7.71
C ILE A 391 -9.02 7.90 -6.83
N MET A 392 -9.63 6.75 -6.53
CA MET A 392 -10.82 6.69 -5.66
C MET A 392 -10.49 7.10 -4.22
N ASN A 393 -9.31 6.72 -3.73
CA ASN A 393 -8.81 7.14 -2.43
C ASN A 393 -8.71 8.67 -2.35
N ASP A 394 -8.13 9.31 -3.38
CA ASP A 394 -8.04 10.76 -3.46
C ASP A 394 -9.42 11.44 -3.45
N LYS A 395 -10.37 10.91 -4.25
CA LYS A 395 -11.75 11.40 -4.30
C LYS A 395 -12.47 11.30 -2.96
N ASP A 396 -12.34 10.17 -2.26
CA ASP A 396 -13.01 9.98 -0.96
C ASP A 396 -12.40 10.88 0.10
N PHE A 397 -11.07 10.91 0.22
CA PHE A 397 -10.39 11.65 1.28
C PHE A 397 -10.62 13.16 1.14
N LEU A 398 -10.59 13.66 -0.11
CA LEU A 398 -10.74 15.07 -0.47
C LEU A 398 -12.17 15.44 -0.89
N SER A 399 -13.16 14.64 -0.51
CA SER A 399 -14.58 14.89 -0.84
C SER A 399 -15.22 16.08 -0.10
N GLY A 400 -14.53 16.63 0.91
CA GLY A 400 -15.12 17.63 1.82
C GLY A 400 -16.13 17.05 2.81
N ARG A 401 -16.21 15.72 2.92
CA ARG A 401 -16.97 15.06 3.99
C ARG A 401 -16.32 15.30 5.34
N SER A 402 -17.15 15.45 6.36
CA SER A 402 -16.68 15.49 7.74
C SER A 402 -16.05 14.15 8.14
N TYR A 403 -15.14 14.23 9.10
CA TYR A 403 -14.54 13.08 9.77
C TYR A 403 -14.74 13.19 11.28
N SER A 404 -14.72 12.06 11.97
CA SER A 404 -14.67 12.00 13.44
C SER A 404 -13.29 11.56 13.88
N LEU A 405 -12.75 12.13 14.96
CA LEU A 405 -11.47 11.69 15.51
C LEU A 405 -11.73 10.59 16.55
N VAL A 406 -11.40 9.35 16.22
CA VAL A 406 -11.82 8.16 16.98
C VAL A 406 -10.60 7.36 17.44
N ASN A 407 -10.58 6.92 18.70
CA ASN A 407 -9.60 5.96 19.16
C ASN A 407 -10.03 4.55 18.74
N THR A 408 -9.28 3.95 17.84
CA THR A 408 -9.59 2.65 17.24
C THR A 408 -9.08 1.47 18.06
N GLY A 409 -8.24 1.72 19.06
CA GLY A 409 -7.38 0.73 19.71
C GLY A 409 -6.01 0.60 19.04
N GLN A 410 -5.81 1.18 17.84
CA GLN A 410 -4.53 1.28 17.14
C GLN A 410 -3.98 2.73 17.18
N GLY A 411 -4.48 3.54 18.10
CA GLY A 411 -4.25 4.97 18.15
C GLY A 411 -5.44 5.79 17.66
N LEU A 412 -5.26 7.10 17.69
CA LEU A 412 -6.27 8.08 17.33
C LEU A 412 -6.26 8.29 15.81
N GLN A 413 -7.41 8.08 15.17
CA GLN A 413 -7.53 8.09 13.71
C GLN A 413 -8.70 8.94 13.25
N ARG A 414 -8.54 9.61 12.11
CA ARG A 414 -9.64 10.31 11.42
C ARG A 414 -10.52 9.28 10.73
N LEU A 415 -11.68 9.02 11.30
CA LEU A 415 -12.69 8.11 10.76
C LEU A 415 -13.54 8.85 9.72
N GLN A 416 -13.52 8.38 8.48
CA GLN A 416 -14.21 9.00 7.33
C GLN A 416 -14.82 7.92 6.43
N GLN A 417 -16.06 8.14 5.99
CA GLN A 417 -16.70 7.26 5.02
C GLN A 417 -16.01 7.33 3.66
N CYS A 418 -15.84 6.17 3.02
CA CYS A 418 -15.14 6.05 1.73
C CYS A 418 -16.03 5.36 0.68
N PRO A 419 -17.10 6.02 0.19
CA PRO A 419 -18.07 5.39 -0.71
C PRO A 419 -17.49 4.98 -2.07
N ASN A 420 -16.51 5.72 -2.61
CA ASN A 420 -15.95 5.41 -3.93
C ASN A 420 -15.01 4.20 -3.86
N VAL A 421 -14.11 4.18 -2.88
CA VAL A 421 -13.24 3.02 -2.61
C VAL A 421 -14.08 1.81 -2.22
N SER A 422 -15.12 1.99 -1.39
CA SER A 422 -16.07 0.93 -1.02
C SER A 422 -16.73 0.33 -2.26
N SER A 423 -17.29 1.17 -3.14
CA SER A 423 -17.92 0.70 -4.37
C SER A 423 -16.94 -0.08 -5.26
N ALA A 424 -15.73 0.44 -5.44
CA ALA A 424 -14.71 -0.18 -6.27
C ALA A 424 -14.30 -1.57 -5.75
N ILE A 425 -14.00 -1.71 -4.45
CA ILE A 425 -13.58 -3.01 -3.89
C ILE A 425 -14.72 -4.03 -3.90
N HIS A 426 -15.98 -3.61 -3.71
CA HIS A 426 -17.13 -4.53 -3.83
C HIS A 426 -17.35 -4.99 -5.26
N GLN A 427 -17.14 -4.14 -6.27
CA GLN A 427 -17.18 -4.56 -7.68
C GLN A 427 -16.06 -5.56 -7.99
N ILE A 428 -14.82 -5.28 -7.56
CA ILE A 428 -13.68 -6.20 -7.71
C ILE A 428 -13.96 -7.55 -7.01
N LEU A 429 -14.53 -7.53 -5.81
CA LEU A 429 -14.91 -8.73 -5.08
C LEU A 429 -15.99 -9.52 -5.81
N SER A 430 -17.05 -8.85 -6.27
CA SER A 430 -18.15 -9.46 -7.02
C SER A 430 -17.66 -10.15 -8.29
N GLN A 431 -16.80 -9.47 -9.07
CA GLN A 431 -16.17 -10.06 -10.25
C GLN A 431 -15.28 -11.26 -9.90
N THR A 432 -14.53 -11.19 -8.79
CA THR A 432 -13.72 -12.33 -8.32
C THR A 432 -14.60 -13.51 -7.93
N GLN A 433 -15.72 -13.24 -7.26
CA GLN A 433 -16.68 -14.26 -6.86
C GLN A 433 -17.34 -14.91 -8.08
N SER A 434 -17.91 -14.13 -9.00
CA SER A 434 -18.60 -14.67 -10.18
C SER A 434 -17.71 -15.61 -11.00
N THR A 435 -16.42 -15.32 -11.07
CA THR A 435 -15.46 -16.02 -11.94
C THR A 435 -14.76 -17.19 -11.26
N MET A 436 -14.64 -17.18 -9.93
CA MET A 436 -14.07 -18.30 -9.18
C MET A 436 -15.09 -19.33 -8.75
N CYS A 437 -16.31 -18.87 -8.53
CA CYS A 437 -17.36 -19.62 -7.86
C CYS A 437 -18.30 -20.31 -8.84
N GLU A 438 -17.87 -20.62 -10.08
CA GLU A 438 -18.58 -21.38 -11.14
C GLU A 438 -19.23 -22.70 -10.63
N GLY A 439 -20.22 -22.62 -9.74
CA GLY A 439 -20.76 -23.71 -8.93
C GLY A 439 -20.05 -24.02 -7.59
N LYS A 440 -19.08 -23.21 -7.12
CA LYS A 440 -18.40 -23.39 -5.81
C LYS A 440 -18.72 -22.25 -4.85
N GLU A 441 -18.82 -22.51 -3.56
CA GLU A 441 -19.11 -21.47 -2.57
C GLU A 441 -17.88 -20.59 -2.27
N TRP A 442 -18.08 -19.28 -2.11
CA TRP A 442 -17.07 -18.39 -1.54
C TRP A 442 -16.73 -18.85 -0.12
N ARG A 443 -15.46 -19.09 0.19
CA ARG A 443 -15.04 -19.54 1.52
C ARG A 443 -14.68 -18.34 2.38
N GLY A 444 -15.37 -18.16 3.50
CA GLY A 444 -15.14 -17.06 4.45
C GLY A 444 -16.13 -15.91 4.29
N LEU A 445 -15.97 -14.87 5.12
CA LEU A 445 -16.86 -13.70 5.08
C LEU A 445 -16.52 -12.77 3.91
N SER A 446 -17.56 -12.19 3.30
CA SER A 446 -17.42 -11.17 2.23
C SER A 446 -17.34 -9.74 2.77
N VAL A 447 -17.28 -9.57 4.09
CA VAL A 447 -17.23 -8.26 4.74
C VAL A 447 -15.93 -7.54 4.38
N VAL A 448 -16.06 -6.30 3.91
CA VAL A 448 -14.97 -5.36 3.69
C VAL A 448 -15.11 -4.23 4.71
N HIS A 449 -14.07 -4.03 5.51
CA HIS A 449 -13.99 -2.96 6.50
C HIS A 449 -13.49 -1.69 5.83
N LEU A 450 -14.23 -0.59 5.98
CA LEU A 450 -13.87 0.70 5.39
C LEU A 450 -14.69 1.85 5.97
N GLY A 451 -14.01 2.87 6.48
CA GLY A 451 -14.65 3.97 7.20
C GLY A 451 -15.21 3.55 8.55
N ASP A 452 -14.62 2.54 9.18
CA ASP A 452 -15.04 1.96 10.46
C ASP A 452 -13.85 1.86 11.43
N ARG A 453 -14.04 1.18 12.57
CA ARG A 453 -12.98 1.04 13.58
C ARG A 453 -11.72 0.32 13.06
N ASP A 454 -11.89 -0.67 12.19
CA ASP A 454 -10.80 -1.54 11.74
C ASP A 454 -10.03 -0.93 10.57
N VAL A 455 -10.73 -0.20 9.70
CA VAL A 455 -10.16 0.56 8.59
C VAL A 455 -10.76 1.97 8.60
N PRO A 456 -10.17 2.93 9.33
CA PRO A 456 -10.78 4.23 9.63
C PRO A 456 -11.06 5.11 8.42
N ASN A 457 -10.25 5.02 7.38
CA ASN A 457 -10.40 5.80 6.16
C ASN A 457 -9.70 5.10 4.99
N CYS A 458 -9.81 5.67 3.79
CA CYS A 458 -9.27 5.08 2.58
C CYS A 458 -7.73 5.00 2.56
N LEU A 459 -7.01 5.83 3.32
CA LEU A 459 -5.54 5.76 3.40
C LEU A 459 -5.09 4.46 4.07
N PHE A 460 -5.79 4.03 5.13
CA PHE A 460 -5.55 2.74 5.76
C PHE A 460 -5.80 1.58 4.81
N PHE A 461 -6.88 1.66 4.03
CA PHE A 461 -7.20 0.66 3.01
C PHE A 461 -6.10 0.55 1.95
N ILE A 462 -5.75 1.67 1.30
CA ILE A 462 -4.81 1.64 0.18
C ILE A 462 -3.40 1.25 0.62
N ASP A 463 -2.96 1.68 1.81
CA ASP A 463 -1.67 1.30 2.38
C ASP A 463 -1.63 -0.21 2.67
N LYS A 464 -2.66 -0.73 3.33
CA LYS A 464 -2.79 -2.16 3.64
C LYS A 464 -2.66 -3.03 2.39
N TYR A 465 -3.40 -2.73 1.32
CA TYR A 465 -3.31 -3.53 0.09
C TYR A 465 -2.01 -3.31 -0.69
N SER A 466 -1.40 -2.12 -0.60
CA SER A 466 -0.10 -1.83 -1.22
C SER A 466 1.03 -2.72 -0.67
N GLN A 467 0.85 -3.32 0.50
CA GLN A 467 1.84 -4.20 1.15
C GLN A 467 1.79 -5.65 0.64
N VAL A 468 0.74 -6.07 -0.08
CA VAL A 468 0.61 -7.45 -0.60
C VAL A 468 1.87 -7.90 -1.37
N PRO A 469 2.41 -7.13 -2.32
CA PRO A 469 3.63 -7.51 -3.02
C PRO A 469 4.85 -7.59 -2.10
N TRP A 470 4.92 -6.78 -1.04
CA TRP A 470 6.01 -6.77 -0.08
C TRP A 470 5.99 -8.00 0.83
N ILE A 471 4.81 -8.52 1.15
CA ILE A 471 4.64 -9.80 1.85
C ILE A 471 5.05 -10.97 0.94
N LEU A 472 4.52 -11.02 -0.28
CA LEU A 472 4.67 -12.19 -1.16
C LEU A 472 6.06 -12.28 -1.81
N SER A 473 6.71 -11.14 -2.12
CA SER A 473 7.96 -11.14 -2.88
C SER A 473 9.11 -11.84 -2.16
N PRO A 474 9.37 -11.59 -0.86
CA PRO A 474 10.37 -12.34 -0.10
C PRO A 474 10.09 -13.83 -0.04
N VAL A 475 8.82 -14.23 0.20
CA VAL A 475 8.44 -15.65 0.24
C VAL A 475 8.73 -16.32 -1.10
N LEU A 476 8.31 -15.71 -2.21
CA LEU A 476 8.51 -16.26 -3.54
C LEU A 476 9.98 -16.29 -3.96
N ARG A 477 10.74 -15.24 -3.66
CA ARG A 477 12.18 -15.13 -3.93
C ARG A 477 12.96 -16.20 -3.17
N THR A 478 12.71 -16.32 -1.87
CA THR A 478 13.33 -17.32 -1.01
C THR A 478 13.01 -18.72 -1.53
N THR A 479 11.74 -19.07 -1.71
CA THR A 479 11.33 -20.43 -2.12
C THR A 479 11.80 -20.86 -3.51
N ARG A 480 12.19 -19.90 -4.38
CA ARG A 480 12.74 -20.16 -5.72
C ARG A 480 14.27 -20.15 -5.77
N ARG A 481 14.96 -19.75 -4.70
CA ARG A 481 16.43 -19.70 -4.67
C ARG A 481 17.00 -21.11 -4.88
N MET A 482 18.05 -21.21 -5.68
CA MET A 482 18.88 -22.41 -5.76
C MET A 482 20.19 -22.13 -5.05
N PHE A 483 20.47 -22.86 -3.97
CA PHE A 483 21.72 -22.75 -3.23
C PHE A 483 22.82 -23.61 -3.87
N SER A 484 23.99 -23.02 -4.05
CA SER A 484 25.18 -23.75 -4.48
C SER A 484 25.68 -24.70 -3.39
N HIS A 485 26.40 -25.75 -3.80
CA HIS A 485 27.01 -26.70 -2.85
C HIS A 485 27.94 -26.02 -1.82
N LYS A 486 28.57 -24.90 -2.20
CA LYS A 486 29.43 -24.10 -1.31
C LYS A 486 28.63 -23.32 -0.25
N GLU A 487 27.46 -22.78 -0.61
CA GLU A 487 26.55 -22.12 0.34
C GLU A 487 26.00 -23.16 1.32
N LEU A 488 25.53 -24.31 0.84
CA LEU A 488 25.03 -25.40 1.67
C LEU A 488 26.06 -25.86 2.73
N LYS A 489 27.35 -25.94 2.36
CA LYS A 489 28.45 -26.29 3.27
C LYS A 489 28.74 -25.25 4.36
N ARG A 490 28.31 -24.00 4.18
CA ARG A 490 28.50 -22.93 5.18
C ARG A 490 27.38 -22.90 6.22
N VAL A 491 26.25 -23.53 5.91
CA VAL A 491 25.07 -23.64 6.77
C VAL A 491 24.60 -25.10 6.90
N PRO A 492 25.50 -26.07 7.21
CA PRO A 492 25.19 -27.49 7.15
C PRO A 492 24.05 -27.88 8.10
N THR A 493 24.05 -27.34 9.32
CA THR A 493 23.03 -27.58 10.35
C THR A 493 21.61 -27.24 9.90
N TYR A 494 21.44 -26.28 8.98
CA TYR A 494 20.11 -25.88 8.49
C TYR A 494 19.59 -26.80 7.38
N PHE A 495 20.48 -27.36 6.56
CA PHE A 495 20.12 -28.31 5.49
C PHE A 495 20.13 -29.77 5.94
N GLU A 496 20.53 -30.03 7.19
CA GLU A 496 20.31 -31.30 7.89
C GLU A 496 18.82 -31.48 8.26
N THR A 497 18.14 -30.40 8.67
CA THR A 497 16.71 -30.41 9.05
C THR A 497 15.78 -30.30 7.82
N TYR A 498 16.15 -29.50 6.83
CA TYR A 498 15.38 -29.32 5.60
C TYR A 498 16.22 -29.73 4.40
N SER A 499 15.85 -30.82 3.73
CA SER A 499 16.59 -31.21 2.52
C SER A 499 16.63 -30.05 1.52
N SER A 500 17.78 -29.86 0.89
CA SER A 500 18.02 -28.82 -0.12
C SER A 500 17.07 -28.88 -1.32
N ARG A 501 16.34 -29.99 -1.50
CA ARG A 501 15.33 -30.18 -2.55
C ARG A 501 13.90 -29.80 -2.12
N ASN A 502 13.58 -29.80 -0.82
CA ASN A 502 12.20 -29.66 -0.34
C ASN A 502 11.94 -28.41 0.53
N TRP A 503 12.96 -27.72 1.01
CA TRP A 503 12.81 -26.55 1.88
C TRP A 503 11.85 -25.47 1.32
N GLY A 504 11.95 -25.15 0.02
CA GLY A 504 11.06 -24.18 -0.62
C GLY A 504 9.60 -24.64 -0.60
N ARG A 505 9.35 -25.95 -0.73
CA ARG A 505 7.99 -26.52 -0.58
C ARG A 505 7.50 -26.45 0.86
N CYS A 506 8.36 -26.69 1.85
CA CYS A 506 7.99 -26.58 3.27
C CYS A 506 7.60 -25.15 3.64
N ILE A 507 8.37 -24.15 3.20
CA ILE A 507 8.03 -22.74 3.42
C ILE A 507 6.70 -22.39 2.74
N LEU A 508 6.51 -22.81 1.48
CA LEU A 508 5.25 -22.57 0.77
C LEU A 508 4.05 -23.23 1.45
N GLN A 509 4.20 -24.48 1.88
CA GLN A 509 3.15 -25.21 2.61
C GLN A 509 2.76 -24.46 3.89
N HIS A 510 3.75 -24.14 4.72
CA HIS A 510 3.52 -23.44 5.98
C HIS A 510 2.95 -22.04 5.76
N PHE A 511 3.42 -21.31 4.74
CA PHE A 511 2.84 -20.02 4.36
C PHE A 511 1.38 -20.18 3.92
N PHE A 512 1.07 -21.14 3.05
CA PHE A 512 -0.31 -21.34 2.60
C PHE A 512 -1.23 -21.79 3.72
N GLN A 513 -0.75 -22.56 4.70
CA GLN A 513 -1.52 -22.94 5.89
C GLN A 513 -1.75 -21.76 6.84
N HIS A 514 -0.69 -21.04 7.21
CA HIS A 514 -0.71 -20.15 8.38
C HIS A 514 -0.69 -18.66 8.07
N ALA A 515 -0.49 -18.26 6.80
CA ALA A 515 -0.73 -16.87 6.38
C ALA A 515 -2.21 -16.61 6.04
N PHE A 516 -3.06 -17.63 6.12
CA PHE A 516 -4.48 -17.58 5.76
C PHE A 516 -5.38 -18.28 6.81
N ASP A 517 -4.90 -18.45 8.04
CA ASP A 517 -5.55 -19.24 9.09
C ASP A 517 -6.46 -18.44 10.03
N GLY A 518 -6.74 -17.17 9.70
CA GLY A 518 -7.58 -16.27 10.48
C GLY A 518 -6.89 -15.66 11.70
N SER A 519 -5.58 -15.86 11.88
CA SER A 519 -4.80 -15.26 12.97
C SER A 519 -4.57 -13.75 12.81
N GLY A 520 -4.10 -13.07 13.87
CA GLY A 520 -3.70 -11.65 13.83
C GLY A 520 -4.74 -10.61 14.29
N SER A 521 -6.00 -11.01 14.52
CA SER A 521 -7.04 -10.15 15.13
C SER A 521 -8.01 -11.01 15.97
N ASP A 522 -9.24 -10.55 16.20
CA ASP A 522 -10.32 -11.28 16.90
C ASP A 522 -10.76 -12.60 16.21
N GLY A 523 -10.02 -13.06 15.20
CA GLY A 523 -10.31 -14.22 14.38
C GLY A 523 -11.23 -13.84 13.24
N GLY A 524 -10.81 -14.03 11.98
CA GLY A 524 -11.66 -13.62 10.87
C GLY A 524 -11.27 -14.18 9.51
N SER A 525 -12.28 -14.57 8.75
CA SER A 525 -12.18 -14.97 7.34
C SER A 525 -12.71 -13.88 6.39
N CYS A 526 -12.96 -12.67 6.92
CA CYS A 526 -13.36 -11.49 6.14
C CYS A 526 -12.27 -11.08 5.15
N ILE A 527 -12.63 -10.20 4.22
CA ILE A 527 -11.74 -9.78 3.13
C ILE A 527 -10.45 -9.18 3.70
N ASP A 528 -10.61 -8.32 4.69
CA ASP A 528 -9.53 -7.71 5.45
C ASP A 528 -8.75 -8.69 6.33
N GLY A 529 -9.44 -9.67 6.91
CA GLY A 529 -8.87 -10.68 7.81
C GLY A 529 -7.88 -11.61 7.12
N ARG A 530 -8.07 -11.88 5.82
CA ARG A 530 -7.11 -12.64 4.99
C ARG A 530 -5.73 -12.02 5.01
N LEU A 531 -5.66 -10.69 4.85
CA LEU A 531 -4.40 -9.96 4.81
C LEU A 531 -3.83 -9.74 6.22
N THR A 532 -4.70 -9.58 7.22
CA THR A 532 -4.29 -9.56 8.64
C THR A 532 -3.60 -10.86 9.07
N SER A 533 -4.09 -12.02 8.60
CA SER A 533 -3.43 -13.32 8.85
C SER A 533 -2.03 -13.38 8.25
N ALA A 534 -1.87 -12.88 7.03
CA ALA A 534 -0.57 -12.83 6.37
C ALA A 534 0.41 -11.90 7.09
N TRP A 535 -0.07 -10.77 7.61
CA TRP A 535 0.70 -9.87 8.48
C TRP A 535 1.15 -10.56 9.77
N ASN A 536 0.26 -11.31 10.41
CA ASN A 536 0.60 -12.09 11.60
C ASN A 536 1.66 -13.17 11.31
N TRP A 537 1.59 -13.83 10.16
CA TRP A 537 2.64 -14.74 9.73
C TRP A 537 3.99 -14.01 9.56
N CYS A 538 3.96 -12.81 8.97
CA CYS A 538 5.16 -11.98 8.78
C CYS A 538 5.80 -11.55 10.12
N SER A 539 4.99 -11.17 11.11
CA SER A 539 5.49 -10.75 12.43
C SER A 539 6.14 -11.91 13.22
N MET A 540 5.85 -13.14 12.82
CA MET A 540 6.38 -14.36 13.44
C MET A 540 7.59 -14.94 12.69
N ILE A 541 8.05 -14.29 11.60
CA ILE A 541 9.07 -14.83 10.70
C ILE A 541 10.34 -15.28 11.43
N GLU A 542 10.82 -14.48 12.39
CA GLU A 542 12.05 -14.75 13.17
C GLU A 542 11.94 -16.00 14.06
N LYS A 543 10.72 -16.42 14.38
CA LYS A 543 10.44 -17.61 15.21
C LYS A 543 10.40 -18.88 14.38
N TYR A 544 10.32 -18.77 13.05
CA TYR A 544 10.29 -19.93 12.17
C TYR A 544 11.71 -20.46 11.93
N SER A 545 11.86 -21.78 12.00
CA SER A 545 13.13 -22.50 11.81
C SER A 545 13.81 -22.21 10.46
N TYR A 546 13.05 -21.81 9.44
CA TYR A 546 13.55 -21.47 8.11
C TYR A 546 13.88 -19.98 7.92
N TYR A 547 13.77 -19.15 8.97
CA TYR A 547 14.14 -17.72 8.89
C TYR A 547 15.56 -17.46 8.36
N PRO A 548 16.60 -18.24 8.73
CA PRO A 548 17.94 -18.03 8.18
C PRO A 548 18.02 -18.18 6.66
N LEU A 549 17.11 -18.95 6.04
CA LEU A 549 17.04 -19.07 4.58
C LEU A 549 16.55 -17.79 3.92
N PHE A 550 15.68 -17.02 4.59
CA PHE A 550 15.31 -15.67 4.14
C PHE A 550 16.54 -14.75 4.20
N LEU A 551 17.31 -14.77 5.29
CA LEU A 551 18.52 -13.95 5.43
C LEU A 551 19.55 -14.24 4.32
N LEU A 552 19.71 -15.51 3.94
CA LEU A 552 20.57 -15.92 2.82
C LEU A 552 20.07 -15.49 1.43
N CYS A 553 18.82 -15.02 1.34
CA CYS A 553 18.18 -14.55 0.10
C CYS A 553 18.02 -13.02 0.08
N ASP A 554 18.89 -12.30 0.81
CA ASP A 554 18.88 -10.83 0.93
C ASP A 554 17.52 -10.31 1.45
N PHE A 555 16.99 -10.97 2.48
CA PHE A 555 15.78 -10.52 3.15
C PHE A 555 16.09 -9.40 4.14
N GLU A 556 15.50 -8.23 3.90
CA GLU A 556 15.65 -7.04 4.75
C GLU A 556 14.40 -6.78 5.62
N GLY A 557 13.28 -7.46 5.33
CA GLY A 557 11.99 -7.26 6.00
C GLY A 557 10.80 -7.35 5.04
N PHE A 558 9.59 -7.27 5.59
CA PHE A 558 8.33 -7.25 4.83
C PHE A 558 7.80 -5.83 4.60
N GLU A 559 8.50 -4.81 5.07
CA GLU A 559 8.10 -3.41 4.94
C GLU A 559 8.40 -2.85 3.54
N GLY A 560 8.83 -3.66 2.57
CA GLY A 560 9.23 -3.21 1.24
C GLY A 560 10.57 -2.44 1.24
N PRO A 561 11.03 -1.94 0.07
CA PRO A 561 12.29 -1.20 0.00
C PRO A 561 12.18 0.09 0.82
N TYR A 562 12.94 0.19 1.92
CA TYR A 562 13.09 1.43 2.66
C TYR A 562 14.16 2.28 1.95
N LYS A 563 13.71 3.25 1.16
CA LYS A 563 14.58 4.32 0.67
C LYS A 563 14.12 5.60 1.36
N LYS A 564 14.97 6.12 2.25
CA LYS A 564 14.87 7.52 2.66
C LYS A 564 15.11 8.42 1.46
#